data_AF-A0AAF0UYZ2-F1
#
_entry.id   AF-A0AAF0UYZ2-F1
#
_cell.length_a   1.000
_cell.length_b   1.000
_cell.length_c   1.000
_cell.angle_alpha   90.00
_cell.angle_beta   90.00
_cell.angle_gamma   90.00
#
_symmetry.space_group_name_H-M   'P 1'
#
loop_
_entity.id
_entity.type
_entity.pdbx_description
1 polymer ?
#
loop_
_entity_poly.entity_id
_entity_poly.type
_entity_poly.pdbx_seq_one_letter_code
_entity_poly.pdbx_strand_id
1 'polypeptide(L)'
;MTSMKVGGNTLPVTVDEHGQVRYDVIVRQAENAKKIVYCHYNDLVPKFVKDHDKDLKFDVVQEKKKLIEETTRETKAILLQKIGTQQSWDSMEPPKFIKYKSCKQQGSRLIKMVEKAVDPMEPPKFKHKKVPRASGSPPVPVMHSPPRPLTVKDQQDWKIPPCISNWKNPKGYTIPLDKRLAADGSGGFDEVKINDNFPKLAEALYVATEKATEAIAMRSKVHREIILKEKEKKEMELQELARKARAEIAAGLKNDVDDYEGRLRREKISKERPQERRLMEAKEGAAMKRRKINTRDGDRDISEKVALGMASTSRCCGETMMYDQRLFNQDKGMDSGFADDDAYNLYDKALFTAQSTLYRPKKDVDSDTYGEQQQEKITHSKPDNAFAGTSERTGPRDRPVEFEADPFGLDQFWTGVKNNMANNGN
;
A
#
# COMPACT_ATOMS: atom_id res chain seq x y z
N MET A 1 -51.88 65.77 -31.09
CA MET A 1 -52.50 65.10 -29.94
C MET A 1 -51.69 65.40 -28.67
N THR A 2 -52.38 65.86 -27.63
CA THR A 2 -51.97 66.07 -26.22
C THR A 2 -50.72 66.91 -25.91
N SER A 3 -50.97 68.17 -25.54
CA SER A 3 -50.03 69.21 -25.08
C SER A 3 -49.65 69.05 -23.59
N MET A 4 -49.23 67.86 -23.17
CA MET A 4 -48.54 67.66 -21.89
C MET A 4 -47.46 66.59 -22.09
N LYS A 5 -46.21 67.00 -22.31
CA LYS A 5 -45.05 66.09 -22.28
C LYS A 5 -44.84 65.65 -20.83
N VAL A 6 -45.54 64.60 -20.44
CA VAL A 6 -45.21 63.82 -19.24
C VAL A 6 -43.84 63.19 -19.50
N GLY A 7 -42.86 63.43 -18.63
CA GLY A 7 -41.53 62.82 -18.73
C GLY A 7 -41.62 61.33 -18.46
N GLY A 8 -41.92 60.55 -19.51
CA GLY A 8 -41.99 59.09 -19.43
C GLY A 8 -40.64 58.43 -19.70
N ASN A 9 -40.34 57.36 -18.96
CA ASN A 9 -39.13 56.54 -19.13
C ASN A 9 -39.23 55.53 -20.30
N THR A 10 -40.09 55.80 -21.27
CA THR A 10 -40.37 54.90 -22.40
C THR A 10 -39.59 55.34 -23.64
N LEU A 11 -38.84 54.42 -24.23
CA LEU A 11 -38.20 54.67 -25.52
C LEU A 11 -39.26 54.84 -26.62
N PRO A 12 -39.03 55.73 -27.61
CA PRO A 12 -39.94 55.89 -28.72
C PRO A 12 -39.97 54.63 -29.60
N VAL A 13 -41.16 54.17 -29.95
CA VAL A 13 -41.35 53.06 -30.90
C VAL A 13 -40.99 53.58 -32.29
N THR A 14 -39.91 53.04 -32.87
CA THR A 14 -39.49 53.36 -34.24
C THR A 14 -39.88 52.24 -35.18
N VAL A 15 -40.10 52.58 -36.46
CA VAL A 15 -40.45 51.63 -37.52
C VAL A 15 -39.35 51.64 -38.59
N ASP A 16 -39.20 50.53 -39.30
CA ASP A 16 -38.29 50.41 -40.42
C ASP A 16 -38.90 50.89 -41.75
N GLU A 17 -38.11 50.77 -42.83
CA GLU A 17 -38.53 51.16 -44.18
C GLU A 17 -39.68 50.29 -44.72
N HIS A 18 -39.88 49.10 -44.13
CA HIS A 18 -40.94 48.16 -44.47
C HIS A 18 -42.16 48.28 -43.54
N GLY A 19 -42.17 49.25 -42.61
CA GLY A 19 -43.24 49.47 -41.66
C GLY A 19 -43.30 48.50 -40.48
N GLN A 20 -42.28 47.65 -40.29
CA GLN A 20 -42.16 46.78 -39.12
C GLN A 20 -41.55 47.55 -37.94
N VAL A 21 -41.97 47.20 -36.73
CA VAL A 21 -41.46 47.81 -35.49
C VAL A 21 -40.02 47.38 -35.25
N ARG A 22 -39.14 48.36 -35.00
CA ARG A 22 -37.72 48.16 -34.70
C ARG A 22 -37.50 47.81 -33.24
N TYR A 23 -37.50 46.50 -32.94
CA TYR A 23 -37.16 45.98 -31.62
C TYR A 23 -35.65 45.92 -31.34
N ASP A 24 -34.81 46.02 -32.36
CA ASP A 24 -33.34 46.04 -32.28
C ASP A 24 -32.82 47.22 -31.44
N VAL A 25 -33.54 48.35 -31.43
CA VAL A 25 -33.23 49.54 -30.63
C VAL A 25 -33.13 49.22 -29.14
N ILE A 26 -33.85 48.20 -28.65
CA ILE A 26 -33.80 47.78 -27.25
C ILE A 26 -32.45 47.17 -26.90
N VAL A 27 -31.88 46.35 -27.79
CA VAL A 27 -30.60 45.67 -27.55
C VAL A 27 -29.43 46.64 -27.66
N ARG A 28 -29.56 47.66 -28.52
CA ARG A 28 -28.53 48.66 -28.80
C ARG A 28 -28.52 49.81 -27.79
N GLN A 29 -29.29 49.70 -26.71
CA GLN A 29 -29.33 50.69 -25.63
C GLN A 29 -27.92 50.90 -25.05
N ALA A 30 -27.52 52.17 -24.91
CA ALA A 30 -26.20 52.59 -24.43
C ALA A 30 -25.00 52.20 -25.33
N GLU A 31 -25.22 51.66 -26.53
CA GLU A 31 -24.16 51.34 -27.48
C GLU A 31 -24.00 52.40 -28.58
N ASN A 32 -22.85 52.39 -29.25
CA ASN A 32 -22.59 53.26 -30.40
C ASN A 32 -23.54 52.93 -31.56
N ALA A 33 -24.08 53.94 -32.23
CA ALA A 33 -24.94 53.76 -33.41
C ALA A 33 -24.28 52.98 -34.57
N LYS A 34 -22.93 52.94 -34.60
CA LYS A 34 -22.14 52.18 -35.57
C LYS A 34 -21.96 50.71 -35.20
N LYS A 35 -22.22 50.32 -33.95
CA LYS A 35 -22.08 48.93 -33.50
C LYS A 35 -23.19 48.10 -34.11
N ILE A 36 -22.81 47.04 -34.83
CA ILE A 36 -23.73 46.11 -35.48
C ILE A 36 -24.12 45.05 -34.45
N VAL A 37 -25.42 44.79 -34.33
CA VAL A 37 -25.98 43.76 -33.46
C VAL A 37 -26.94 42.93 -34.30
N TYR A 38 -26.76 41.61 -34.29
CA TYR A 38 -27.66 40.67 -34.94
C TYR A 38 -28.76 40.27 -33.96
N CYS A 39 -30.00 40.38 -34.39
CA CYS A 39 -31.17 40.11 -33.56
C CYS A 39 -32.37 39.57 -34.35
N HIS A 40 -32.34 39.68 -35.69
CA HIS A 40 -33.43 39.24 -36.52
C HIS A 40 -33.25 37.79 -36.94
N TYR A 41 -34.36 37.07 -37.15
CA TYR A 41 -34.32 35.70 -37.67
C TYR A 41 -33.59 35.62 -39.03
N ASN A 42 -33.67 36.66 -39.85
CA ASN A 42 -32.96 36.76 -41.13
C ASN A 42 -31.42 36.70 -40.97
N ASP A 43 -30.90 37.06 -39.79
CA ASP A 43 -29.46 36.97 -39.48
C ASP A 43 -29.02 35.51 -39.21
N LEU A 44 -29.95 34.64 -38.80
CA LEU A 44 -29.70 33.21 -38.56
C LEU A 44 -29.71 32.39 -39.85
N VAL A 45 -30.40 32.87 -40.89
CA VAL A 45 -30.55 32.16 -42.15
C VAL A 45 -29.21 32.19 -42.91
N PRO A 46 -28.65 31.03 -43.29
CA PRO A 46 -27.37 30.97 -43.99
C PRO A 46 -27.47 31.62 -45.38
N LYS A 47 -26.50 32.47 -45.70
CA LYS A 47 -26.33 33.06 -47.04
C LYS A 47 -25.41 32.17 -47.85
N PHE A 48 -25.93 31.57 -48.92
CA PHE A 48 -25.14 30.76 -49.84
C PHE A 48 -24.39 31.68 -50.81
N VAL A 49 -23.06 31.60 -50.80
CA VAL A 49 -22.19 32.34 -51.72
C VAL A 49 -22.39 31.76 -53.12
N LYS A 50 -22.78 32.60 -54.09
CA LYS A 50 -22.78 32.22 -55.51
C LYS A 50 -21.34 32.38 -56.04
N ASP A 51 -20.90 31.47 -56.90
CA ASP A 51 -19.51 31.41 -57.42
C ASP A 51 -19.00 32.67 -58.17
N HIS A 52 -19.84 33.68 -58.37
CA HIS A 52 -19.55 34.93 -59.08
C HIS A 52 -18.78 35.99 -58.24
N ASP A 53 -18.51 35.76 -56.96
CA ASP A 53 -17.83 36.74 -56.07
C ASP A 53 -16.29 36.73 -56.17
N LYS A 54 -15.70 36.13 -57.22
CA LYS A 54 -14.24 36.04 -57.36
C LYS A 54 -13.58 37.37 -57.72
N ASP A 55 -14.33 38.29 -58.33
CA ASP A 55 -13.79 39.56 -58.86
C ASP A 55 -13.67 40.67 -57.79
N LEU A 56 -14.28 40.49 -56.61
CA LEU A 56 -14.19 41.40 -55.46
C LEU A 56 -12.84 41.31 -54.70
N LYS A 57 -11.91 40.45 -55.11
CA LYS A 57 -10.73 40.10 -54.31
C LYS A 57 -9.56 41.07 -54.45
N PHE A 58 -9.44 41.83 -55.53
CA PHE A 58 -8.25 42.66 -55.79
C PHE A 58 -8.29 44.00 -55.04
N ASP A 59 -9.40 44.72 -55.06
CA ASP A 59 -9.56 46.00 -54.34
C ASP A 59 -9.47 45.82 -52.82
N VAL A 60 -9.97 44.68 -52.34
CA VAL A 60 -9.87 44.25 -50.94
C VAL A 60 -8.41 44.10 -50.49
N VAL A 61 -7.46 43.77 -51.36
CA VAL A 61 -6.04 43.63 -50.97
C VAL A 61 -5.41 45.00 -50.71
N GLN A 62 -5.72 46.03 -51.51
CA GLN A 62 -5.17 47.37 -51.30
C GLN A 62 -5.78 48.04 -50.07
N GLU A 63 -7.08 47.92 -49.85
CA GLU A 63 -7.75 48.45 -48.66
C GLU A 63 -7.23 47.77 -47.38
N LYS A 64 -7.02 46.45 -47.41
CA LYS A 64 -6.39 45.72 -46.30
C LYS A 64 -4.99 46.24 -45.99
N LYS A 65 -4.18 46.54 -47.00
CA LYS A 65 -2.82 47.10 -46.79
C LYS A 65 -2.88 48.46 -46.10
N LYS A 66 -3.77 49.37 -46.54
CA LYS A 66 -3.97 50.67 -45.90
C LYS A 66 -4.41 50.52 -44.44
N LEU A 67 -5.38 49.64 -44.17
CA LEU A 67 -5.84 49.33 -42.82
C LEU A 67 -4.71 48.80 -41.93
N ILE A 68 -3.86 47.90 -42.46
CA ILE A 68 -2.69 47.38 -41.74
C ILE A 68 -1.73 48.50 -41.39
N GLU A 69 -1.42 49.41 -42.33
CA GLU A 69 -0.53 50.53 -42.08
C GLU A 69 -1.08 51.49 -41.01
N GLU A 70 -2.36 51.86 -41.10
CA GLU A 70 -3.03 52.72 -40.11
C GLU A 70 -3.02 52.08 -38.73
N THR A 71 -3.47 50.83 -38.63
CA THR A 71 -3.47 50.08 -37.36
C THR A 71 -2.06 49.94 -36.80
N THR A 72 -1.06 49.70 -37.66
CA THR A 72 0.35 49.62 -37.24
C THR A 72 0.87 50.95 -36.72
N ARG A 73 0.51 52.09 -37.34
CA ARG A 73 0.91 53.42 -36.87
C ARG A 73 0.27 53.74 -35.52
N GLU A 74 -1.02 53.47 -35.36
CA GLU A 74 -1.75 53.74 -34.11
C GLU A 74 -1.24 52.86 -32.95
N THR A 75 -1.08 51.57 -33.20
CA THR A 75 -0.53 50.63 -32.20
C THR A 75 0.90 50.99 -31.81
N LYS A 76 1.75 51.38 -32.78
CA LYS A 76 3.10 51.89 -32.50
C LYS A 76 3.06 53.15 -31.63
N ALA A 77 2.16 54.10 -31.88
CA ALA A 77 2.03 55.30 -31.06
C ALA A 77 1.65 54.98 -29.60
N ILE A 78 0.69 54.07 -29.39
CA ILE A 78 0.29 53.62 -28.05
C ILE A 78 1.43 52.84 -27.36
N LEU A 79 2.15 52.01 -28.11
CA LEU A 79 3.30 51.26 -27.59
C LEU A 79 4.41 52.22 -27.14
N LEU A 80 4.75 53.21 -27.97
CA LEU A 80 5.73 54.24 -27.62
C LEU A 80 5.29 55.05 -26.41
N GLN A 81 4.00 55.33 -26.24
CA GLN A 81 3.48 55.98 -25.03
C GLN A 81 3.68 55.11 -23.77
N LYS A 82 3.46 53.80 -23.86
CA LYS A 82 3.69 52.85 -22.75
C LYS A 82 5.17 52.62 -22.44
N ILE A 83 6.05 52.70 -23.44
CA ILE A 83 7.50 52.59 -23.25
C ILE A 83 8.05 53.91 -22.72
N GLY A 84 7.57 55.05 -23.24
CA GLY A 84 8.01 56.41 -22.87
C GLY A 84 7.76 56.75 -21.40
N THR A 85 6.75 56.16 -20.76
CA THR A 85 6.58 56.23 -19.29
C THR A 85 7.77 55.66 -18.49
N GLN A 86 8.74 55.01 -19.14
CA GLN A 86 9.97 54.55 -18.51
C GLN A 86 11.20 55.43 -18.83
N GLN A 87 11.13 56.42 -19.74
CA GLN A 87 12.32 57.10 -20.26
C GLN A 87 12.25 58.63 -20.42
N SER A 88 11.13 59.32 -20.17
CA SER A 88 11.06 60.77 -20.46
C SER A 88 11.43 61.64 -19.25
N TRP A 89 12.60 62.31 -19.31
CA TRP A 89 12.98 63.37 -18.36
C TRP A 89 13.33 64.71 -19.02
N ASP A 90 13.21 64.90 -20.35
CA ASP A 90 13.88 66.06 -20.97
C ASP A 90 13.23 66.70 -22.21
N SER A 91 11.90 66.65 -22.37
CA SER A 91 11.25 67.36 -23.48
C SER A 91 9.91 67.96 -23.07
N MET A 92 9.93 69.23 -22.68
CA MET A 92 8.71 70.02 -22.48
C MET A 92 8.10 70.39 -23.83
N GLU A 93 6.79 70.20 -23.98
CA GLU A 93 6.11 70.65 -25.19
C GLU A 93 6.09 72.19 -25.29
N PRO A 94 6.17 72.77 -26.50
CA PRO A 94 6.06 74.22 -26.69
C PRO A 94 4.64 74.72 -26.35
N PRO A 95 4.50 75.98 -25.91
CA PRO A 95 3.22 76.54 -25.47
C PRO A 95 2.18 76.57 -26.61
N LYS A 96 0.96 76.11 -26.34
CA LYS A 96 -0.15 76.00 -27.31
C LYS A 96 -1.19 77.10 -27.07
N PHE A 97 -1.60 77.82 -28.12
CA PHE A 97 -2.68 78.82 -28.04
C PHE A 97 -4.00 78.21 -28.55
N ILE A 98 -4.99 78.12 -27.67
CA ILE A 98 -6.32 77.55 -27.97
C ILE A 98 -7.36 78.66 -27.91
N LYS A 99 -8.10 78.86 -29.00
CA LYS A 99 -9.23 79.79 -29.02
C LYS A 99 -10.46 79.11 -28.45
N TYR A 100 -10.85 79.50 -27.23
CA TYR A 100 -12.05 79.00 -26.58
C TYR A 100 -13.24 79.92 -26.84
N LYS A 101 -14.36 79.34 -27.28
CA LYS A 101 -15.65 80.03 -27.37
C LYS A 101 -16.53 79.53 -26.24
N SER A 102 -16.96 80.43 -25.36
CA SER A 102 -17.88 80.08 -24.29
C SER A 102 -19.26 79.77 -24.86
N CYS A 103 -19.89 78.69 -24.38
CA CYS A 103 -21.28 78.37 -24.72
C CYS A 103 -22.28 79.33 -24.03
N LYS A 104 -21.90 79.96 -22.92
CA LYS A 104 -22.80 80.78 -22.07
C LYS A 104 -22.64 82.29 -22.24
N GLN A 105 -21.54 82.75 -22.83
CA GLN A 105 -21.26 84.18 -23.01
C GLN A 105 -20.85 84.43 -24.45
N GLN A 106 -21.36 85.50 -25.07
CA GLN A 106 -20.92 85.92 -26.39
C GLN A 106 -19.50 86.51 -26.28
N GLY A 107 -18.50 85.68 -26.61
CA GLY A 107 -17.10 86.08 -26.63
C GLY A 107 -16.14 84.89 -26.80
N SER A 108 -15.05 85.10 -27.53
CA SER A 108 -13.95 84.14 -27.63
C SER A 108 -12.75 84.60 -26.81
N ARG A 109 -12.18 83.72 -26.01
CA ARG A 109 -10.95 83.95 -25.23
C ARG A 109 -9.82 83.12 -25.83
N LEU A 110 -8.61 83.68 -25.91
CA LEU A 110 -7.42 82.94 -26.33
C LEU A 110 -6.69 82.45 -25.09
N ILE A 111 -6.57 81.14 -24.93
CA ILE A 111 -5.93 80.51 -23.77
C ILE A 111 -4.56 80.00 -24.20
N LYS A 112 -3.51 80.40 -23.48
CA LYS A 112 -2.17 79.85 -23.63
C LYS A 112 -2.01 78.69 -22.65
N MET A 113 -1.92 77.47 -23.16
CA MET A 113 -1.64 76.27 -22.38
C MET A 113 -0.13 76.05 -22.35
N VAL A 114 0.42 75.92 -21.13
CA VAL A 114 1.84 75.64 -20.87
C VAL A 114 1.90 74.45 -19.93
N GLU A 115 2.71 73.45 -20.28
CA GLU A 115 2.94 72.29 -19.42
C GLU A 115 3.75 72.70 -18.18
N LYS A 116 3.29 72.29 -16.99
CA LYS A 116 4.00 72.57 -15.75
C LYS A 116 5.19 71.61 -15.63
N ALA A 117 6.39 72.15 -15.44
CA ALA A 117 7.59 71.35 -15.17
C ALA A 117 7.38 70.46 -13.93
N VAL A 118 7.74 69.18 -14.05
CA VAL A 118 7.61 68.15 -13.00
C VAL A 118 9.01 67.85 -12.45
N ASP A 119 9.12 67.71 -11.13
CA ASP A 119 10.38 67.38 -10.46
C ASP A 119 10.73 65.89 -10.69
N PRO A 120 11.91 65.57 -11.26
CA PRO A 120 12.32 64.19 -11.51
C PRO A 120 12.53 63.35 -10.25
N MET A 121 12.68 63.98 -9.07
CA MET A 121 12.85 63.31 -7.79
C MET A 121 11.54 63.20 -6.99
N GLU A 122 10.43 63.74 -7.50
CA GLU A 122 9.14 63.65 -6.82
C GLU A 122 8.60 62.21 -6.85
N PRO A 123 8.29 61.60 -5.70
CA PRO A 123 7.73 60.25 -5.66
C PRO A 123 6.30 60.23 -6.21
N PRO A 124 5.77 59.05 -6.60
CA PRO A 124 4.39 58.91 -7.07
C PRO A 124 3.37 59.47 -6.08
N LYS A 125 2.64 60.52 -6.49
CA LYS A 125 1.72 61.28 -5.63
C LYS A 125 0.47 60.52 -5.19
N PHE A 126 0.02 59.52 -5.95
CA PHE A 126 -1.27 58.87 -5.74
C PHE A 126 -1.16 57.34 -5.65
N LYS A 127 -1.94 56.74 -4.74
CA LYS A 127 -2.09 55.27 -4.63
C LYS A 127 -3.20 54.78 -5.57
N HIS A 128 -2.96 53.66 -6.25
CA HIS A 128 -3.94 53.07 -7.16
C HIS A 128 -5.00 52.28 -6.36
N LYS A 129 -6.28 52.66 -6.48
CA LYS A 129 -7.40 51.91 -5.87
C LYS A 129 -8.03 50.97 -6.90
N LYS A 130 -8.10 49.68 -6.59
CA LYS A 130 -8.80 48.70 -7.43
C LYS A 130 -10.31 48.85 -7.23
N VAL A 131 -11.02 49.11 -8.31
CA VAL A 131 -12.50 49.12 -8.36
C VAL A 131 -12.98 47.81 -8.97
N PRO A 132 -14.18 47.31 -8.59
CA PRO A 132 -14.77 46.17 -9.29
C PRO A 132 -14.92 46.49 -10.77
N ARG A 133 -14.85 45.45 -11.60
CA ARG A 133 -15.02 45.61 -13.04
C ARG A 133 -16.41 46.18 -13.30
N ALA A 134 -16.48 47.27 -14.09
CA ALA A 134 -17.75 47.83 -14.53
C ALA A 134 -18.59 46.76 -15.26
N SER A 135 -19.91 46.90 -15.23
CA SER A 135 -20.79 46.09 -16.08
C SER A 135 -20.31 46.22 -17.53
N GLY A 136 -20.13 45.09 -18.21
CA GLY A 136 -19.70 45.07 -19.61
C GLY A 136 -20.73 45.69 -20.56
N SER A 137 -20.48 45.57 -21.85
CA SER A 137 -21.53 45.83 -22.85
C SER A 137 -22.75 44.93 -22.58
N PRO A 138 -23.97 45.36 -22.95
CA PRO A 138 -25.18 44.53 -22.81
C PRO A 138 -24.99 43.14 -23.45
N PRO A 139 -25.69 42.12 -22.93
CA PRO A 139 -25.59 40.77 -23.47
C PRO A 139 -26.05 40.75 -24.93
N VAL A 140 -25.26 40.13 -25.79
CA VAL A 140 -25.59 39.97 -27.21
C VAL A 140 -26.72 38.92 -27.35
N PRO A 141 -27.67 39.10 -28.28
CA PRO A 141 -28.72 38.12 -28.53
C PRO A 141 -28.15 36.75 -28.89
N VAL A 142 -28.70 35.71 -28.27
CA VAL A 142 -28.28 34.33 -28.50
C VAL A 142 -29.12 33.73 -29.62
N MET A 143 -28.50 33.49 -30.78
CA MET A 143 -29.17 33.05 -32.00
C MET A 143 -29.13 31.51 -32.14
N HIS A 144 -29.79 30.80 -31.24
CA HIS A 144 -29.90 29.33 -31.32
C HIS A 144 -30.97 28.90 -32.32
N SER A 145 -30.83 27.68 -32.86
CA SER A 145 -31.95 27.00 -33.51
C SER A 145 -33.07 26.74 -32.49
N PRO A 146 -34.34 26.58 -32.93
CA PRO A 146 -35.42 26.17 -32.04
C PRO A 146 -35.04 24.93 -31.20
N PRO A 147 -35.47 24.86 -29.93
CA PRO A 147 -35.12 23.75 -29.06
C PRO A 147 -35.70 22.45 -29.62
N ARG A 148 -34.86 21.41 -29.73
CA ARG A 148 -35.32 20.07 -30.09
C ARG A 148 -35.97 19.45 -28.84
N PRO A 149 -37.17 18.87 -28.93
CA PRO A 149 -37.78 18.23 -27.79
C PRO A 149 -36.92 17.05 -27.34
N LEU A 150 -36.57 17.01 -26.06
CA LEU A 150 -35.80 15.91 -25.48
C LEU A 150 -36.74 14.71 -25.29
N THR A 151 -36.32 13.52 -25.72
CA THR A 151 -37.11 12.31 -25.45
C THR A 151 -36.86 11.83 -24.02
N VAL A 152 -37.87 11.19 -23.41
CA VAL A 152 -37.73 10.62 -22.06
C VAL A 152 -36.61 9.58 -22.02
N LYS A 153 -36.44 8.82 -23.11
CA LYS A 153 -35.35 7.86 -23.26
C LYS A 153 -33.99 8.53 -23.22
N ASP A 154 -33.78 9.58 -24.01
CA ASP A 154 -32.51 10.32 -24.00
C ASP A 154 -32.22 10.85 -22.59
N GLN A 155 -33.22 11.39 -21.90
CA GLN A 155 -33.02 11.87 -20.53
C GLN A 155 -32.60 10.76 -19.55
N GLN A 156 -33.12 9.54 -19.72
CA GLN A 156 -32.76 8.39 -18.89
C GLN A 156 -31.36 7.86 -19.22
N ASP A 157 -31.03 7.73 -20.51
CA ASP A 157 -29.72 7.25 -20.98
C ASP A 157 -28.60 8.20 -20.54
N TRP A 158 -28.89 9.51 -20.47
CA TRP A 158 -27.96 10.54 -19.99
C TRP A 158 -28.01 10.77 -18.47
N LYS A 159 -28.75 9.94 -17.70
CA LYS A 159 -28.78 10.04 -16.25
C LYS A 159 -27.53 9.41 -15.65
N ILE A 160 -26.55 10.25 -15.34
CA ILE A 160 -25.27 9.82 -14.73
C ILE A 160 -25.50 9.33 -13.29
N PRO A 161 -25.12 8.09 -12.94
CA PRO A 161 -25.21 7.58 -11.57
C PRO A 161 -24.34 8.39 -10.60
N PRO A 162 -24.75 8.52 -9.32
CA PRO A 162 -23.94 9.22 -8.32
C PRO A 162 -22.62 8.48 -8.06
N CYS A 163 -21.54 9.25 -7.90
CA CYS A 163 -20.23 8.70 -7.57
C CYS A 163 -20.17 8.32 -6.08
N ILE A 164 -20.22 7.02 -5.79
CA ILE A 164 -20.02 6.48 -4.44
C ILE A 164 -18.59 5.96 -4.37
N SER A 165 -17.77 6.60 -3.53
CA SER A 165 -16.36 6.24 -3.39
C SER A 165 -16.11 5.37 -2.16
N ASN A 166 -15.20 4.41 -2.27
CA ASN A 166 -14.75 3.59 -1.15
C ASN A 166 -13.82 4.34 -0.18
N TRP A 167 -13.25 5.48 -0.60
CA TRP A 167 -12.28 6.24 0.19
C TRP A 167 -12.81 7.52 0.85
N LYS A 168 -13.73 8.24 0.20
CA LYS A 168 -14.13 9.59 0.61
C LYS A 168 -15.63 9.71 0.79
N ASN A 169 -16.01 10.22 1.95
CA ASN A 169 -17.38 10.60 2.28
C ASN A 169 -17.37 11.94 3.03
N PRO A 170 -17.11 13.06 2.33
CA PRO A 170 -16.86 14.36 2.99
C PRO A 170 -18.09 14.87 3.74
N LYS A 171 -19.29 14.52 3.28
CA LYS A 171 -20.56 14.91 3.90
C LYS A 171 -21.09 13.86 4.88
N GLY A 172 -20.38 12.74 5.09
CA GLY A 172 -20.74 11.72 6.06
C GLY A 172 -22.06 10.97 5.76
N TYR A 173 -22.45 10.83 4.49
CA TYR A 173 -23.68 10.12 4.13
C TYR A 173 -23.66 8.66 4.59
N THR A 174 -24.75 8.19 5.19
CA THR A 174 -24.98 6.77 5.49
C THR A 174 -25.38 6.06 4.20
N ILE A 175 -24.43 5.33 3.61
CA ILE A 175 -24.59 4.63 2.34
C ILE A 175 -24.65 3.13 2.63
N PRO A 176 -25.67 2.40 2.15
CA PRO A 176 -25.79 0.96 2.37
C PRO A 176 -24.64 0.19 1.70
N LEU A 177 -24.37 -1.02 2.20
CA LEU A 177 -23.22 -1.82 1.80
C LEU A 177 -23.27 -2.23 0.33
N ASP A 178 -24.46 -2.53 -0.20
CA ASP A 178 -24.67 -2.89 -1.60
C ASP A 178 -24.16 -1.80 -2.55
N LYS A 179 -24.43 -0.53 -2.25
CA LYS A 179 -24.00 0.60 -3.09
C LYS A 179 -22.52 0.95 -2.94
N ARG A 180 -21.90 0.61 -1.80
CA ARG A 180 -20.43 0.74 -1.61
C ARG A 180 -19.69 -0.37 -2.34
N LEU A 181 -20.17 -1.60 -2.21
CA LEU A 181 -19.55 -2.78 -2.81
C LEU A 181 -19.78 -2.87 -4.31
N ALA A 182 -20.85 -2.28 -4.84
CA ALA A 182 -21.17 -2.30 -6.27
C ALA A 182 -20.07 -1.71 -7.18
N ALA A 183 -19.21 -0.83 -6.66
CA ALA A 183 -18.08 -0.26 -7.40
C ALA A 183 -16.84 -1.18 -7.42
N ASP A 184 -16.77 -2.14 -6.51
CA ASP A 184 -15.70 -3.11 -6.46
C ASP A 184 -16.04 -4.21 -7.47
N GLY A 185 -15.50 -4.11 -8.69
CA GLY A 185 -15.69 -5.10 -9.76
C GLY A 185 -15.33 -6.54 -9.36
N SER A 186 -14.74 -6.72 -8.18
CA SER A 186 -14.51 -7.99 -7.50
C SER A 186 -15.80 -8.79 -7.19
N GLY A 187 -16.96 -8.15 -7.14
CA GLY A 187 -18.21 -8.76 -6.65
C GLY A 187 -19.01 -9.63 -7.63
N GLY A 188 -18.57 -9.87 -8.87
CA GLY A 188 -19.33 -10.78 -9.73
C GLY A 188 -19.02 -10.88 -11.22
N PHE A 189 -18.01 -10.17 -11.74
CA PHE A 189 -17.62 -10.31 -13.16
C PHE A 189 -16.37 -11.18 -13.37
N ASP A 190 -15.48 -11.25 -12.38
CA ASP A 190 -14.31 -12.11 -12.45
C ASP A 190 -14.65 -13.50 -11.91
N GLU A 191 -15.31 -14.30 -12.75
CA GLU A 191 -15.30 -15.74 -12.56
C GLU A 191 -13.84 -16.21 -12.69
N VAL A 192 -13.21 -16.58 -11.59
CA VAL A 192 -11.82 -17.05 -11.57
C VAL A 192 -11.72 -18.36 -12.35
N LYS A 193 -11.41 -18.27 -13.63
CA LYS A 193 -11.21 -19.42 -14.51
C LYS A 193 -9.79 -19.94 -14.32
N ILE A 194 -9.67 -21.16 -13.79
CA ILE A 194 -8.40 -21.85 -13.62
C ILE A 194 -8.04 -22.55 -14.94
N ASN A 195 -6.76 -22.49 -15.32
CA ASN A 195 -6.25 -23.11 -16.54
C ASN A 195 -6.06 -24.65 -16.39
N ASP A 196 -6.45 -25.43 -17.40
CA ASP A 196 -6.29 -26.89 -17.45
C ASP A 196 -4.83 -27.38 -17.46
N ASN A 197 -3.86 -26.49 -17.61
CA ASN A 197 -2.44 -26.84 -17.48
C ASN A 197 -2.03 -27.15 -16.03
N PHE A 198 -2.72 -26.58 -15.04
CA PHE A 198 -2.46 -26.88 -13.64
C PHE A 198 -2.70 -28.35 -13.26
N PRO A 199 -3.83 -28.98 -13.61
CA PRO A 199 -4.02 -30.41 -13.36
C PRO A 199 -3.06 -31.29 -14.17
N LYS A 200 -2.77 -30.94 -15.44
CA LYS A 200 -1.78 -31.68 -16.25
C LYS A 200 -0.39 -31.67 -15.62
N LEU A 201 0.05 -30.52 -15.08
CA LEU A 201 1.32 -30.41 -14.38
C LEU A 201 1.30 -31.22 -13.07
N ALA A 202 0.22 -31.14 -12.30
CA ALA A 202 0.10 -31.90 -11.05
C ALA A 202 0.15 -33.41 -11.30
N GLU A 203 -0.53 -33.89 -12.34
CA GLU A 203 -0.52 -35.30 -12.75
C GLU A 203 0.88 -35.72 -13.23
N ALA A 204 1.52 -34.92 -14.08
CA ALA A 204 2.89 -35.19 -14.54
C ALA A 204 3.89 -35.29 -13.39
N LEU A 205 3.79 -34.40 -12.40
CA LEU A 205 4.62 -34.46 -11.19
C LEU A 205 4.32 -35.71 -10.36
N TYR A 206 3.04 -36.08 -10.19
CA TYR A 206 2.67 -37.28 -9.45
C TYR A 206 3.26 -38.54 -10.10
N VAL A 207 3.12 -38.70 -11.42
CA VAL A 207 3.69 -39.81 -12.18
C VAL A 207 5.22 -39.82 -12.11
N ALA A 208 5.87 -38.65 -12.22
CA ALA A 208 7.33 -38.54 -12.12
C ALA A 208 7.83 -38.99 -10.74
N THR A 209 7.12 -38.62 -9.66
CA THR A 209 7.50 -39.02 -8.30
C THR A 209 7.38 -40.52 -8.09
N GLU A 210 6.29 -41.15 -8.55
CA GLU A 210 6.11 -42.59 -8.45
C GLU A 210 7.25 -43.34 -9.17
N LYS A 211 7.55 -42.95 -10.42
CA LYS A 211 8.64 -43.55 -11.20
C LYS A 211 10.02 -43.34 -10.56
N ALA A 212 10.26 -42.17 -9.96
CA ALA A 212 11.51 -41.91 -9.26
C ALA A 212 11.66 -42.82 -8.03
N THR A 213 10.59 -43.01 -7.25
CA THR A 213 10.61 -43.89 -6.08
C THR A 213 10.80 -45.36 -6.45
N GLU A 214 10.15 -45.84 -7.52
CA GLU A 214 10.34 -47.18 -8.06
C GLU A 214 11.81 -47.39 -8.48
N ALA A 215 12.40 -46.44 -9.20
CA ALA A 215 13.79 -46.53 -9.63
C ALA A 215 14.77 -46.54 -8.44
N ILE A 216 14.52 -45.74 -7.41
CA ILE A 216 15.32 -45.74 -6.17
C ILE A 216 15.18 -47.09 -5.44
N ALA A 217 13.96 -47.62 -5.32
CA ALA A 217 13.71 -48.90 -4.67
C ALA A 217 14.41 -50.06 -5.40
N MET A 218 14.37 -50.07 -6.74
CA MET A 218 15.06 -51.06 -7.56
C MET A 218 16.58 -50.95 -7.42
N ARG A 219 17.15 -49.74 -7.48
CA ARG A 219 18.59 -49.52 -7.25
C ARG A 219 19.02 -49.99 -5.86
N SER A 220 18.23 -49.69 -4.84
CA SER A 220 18.50 -50.14 -3.46
C SER A 220 18.44 -51.67 -3.32
N LYS A 221 17.52 -52.35 -4.02
CA LYS A 221 17.47 -53.83 -4.05
C LYS A 221 18.71 -54.42 -4.72
N VAL A 222 19.06 -53.95 -5.93
CA VAL A 222 20.24 -54.42 -6.67
C VAL A 222 21.51 -54.17 -5.86
N HIS A 223 21.64 -53.00 -5.24
CA HIS A 223 22.80 -52.68 -4.41
C HIS A 223 22.93 -53.63 -3.21
N ARG A 224 21.81 -53.96 -2.55
CA ARG A 224 21.80 -54.98 -1.48
C ARG A 224 22.20 -56.37 -1.99
N GLU A 225 21.74 -56.79 -3.16
CA GLU A 225 22.13 -58.07 -3.75
C GLU A 225 23.62 -58.12 -4.10
N ILE A 226 24.19 -57.03 -4.62
CA ILE A 226 25.64 -56.93 -4.89
C ILE A 226 26.43 -57.06 -3.59
N ILE A 227 26.03 -56.32 -2.54
CA ILE A 227 26.68 -56.41 -1.23
C ILE A 227 26.61 -57.84 -0.66
N LEU A 228 25.45 -58.51 -0.77
CA LEU A 228 25.31 -59.89 -0.31
C LEU A 228 26.23 -60.84 -1.09
N LYS A 229 26.27 -60.74 -2.41
CA LYS A 229 27.18 -61.54 -3.25
C LYS A 229 28.66 -61.28 -2.95
N GLU A 230 29.02 -60.03 -2.69
CA GLU A 230 30.38 -59.69 -2.25
C GLU A 230 30.72 -60.27 -0.88
N LYS A 231 29.76 -60.25 0.06
CA LYS A 231 29.90 -60.90 1.37
C LYS A 231 30.06 -62.42 1.24
N GLU A 232 29.25 -63.08 0.40
CA GLU A 232 29.36 -64.51 0.12
C GLU A 232 30.72 -64.87 -0.50
N LYS A 233 31.21 -64.08 -1.46
CA LYS A 233 32.56 -64.27 -2.04
C LYS A 233 33.66 -64.14 -0.99
N LYS A 234 33.57 -63.12 -0.12
CA LYS A 234 34.52 -62.93 0.99
C LYS A 234 34.46 -64.10 1.98
N GLU A 235 33.27 -64.61 2.28
CA GLU A 235 33.09 -65.77 3.17
C GLU A 235 33.72 -67.04 2.56
N MET A 236 33.49 -67.29 1.26
CA MET A 236 34.13 -68.39 0.53
C MET A 236 35.66 -68.29 0.53
N GLU A 237 36.21 -67.09 0.28
CA GLU A 237 37.65 -66.84 0.30
C GLU A 237 38.26 -67.08 1.70
N LEU A 238 37.58 -66.60 2.75
CA LEU A 238 37.96 -66.87 4.14
C LEU A 238 37.87 -68.37 4.47
N GLN A 239 36.85 -69.07 3.97
CA GLN A 239 36.67 -70.50 4.17
C GLN A 239 37.78 -71.31 3.47
N GLU A 240 38.16 -70.93 2.26
CA GLU A 240 39.29 -71.55 1.56
C GLU A 240 40.62 -71.29 2.26
N LEU A 241 40.85 -70.07 2.74
CA LEU A 241 42.03 -69.73 3.53
C LEU A 241 42.07 -70.55 4.83
N ALA A 242 40.95 -70.69 5.53
CA ALA A 242 40.83 -71.55 6.70
C ALA A 242 41.05 -73.03 6.36
N ARG A 243 40.58 -73.51 5.20
CA ARG A 243 40.84 -74.89 4.73
C ARG A 243 42.32 -75.11 4.43
N LYS A 244 42.98 -74.15 3.78
CA LYS A 244 44.43 -74.18 3.52
C LYS A 244 45.22 -74.17 4.82
N ALA A 245 44.91 -73.28 5.76
CA ALA A 245 45.54 -73.24 7.08
C ALA A 245 45.34 -74.55 7.87
N ARG A 246 44.14 -75.15 7.81
CA ARG A 246 43.89 -76.48 8.41
C ARG A 246 44.66 -77.60 7.73
N ALA A 247 44.79 -77.57 6.40
CA ALA A 247 45.57 -78.55 5.65
C ALA A 247 47.07 -78.43 5.95
N GLU A 248 47.58 -77.21 6.11
CA GLU A 248 48.96 -76.92 6.50
C GLU A 248 49.24 -77.38 7.95
N ILE A 249 48.32 -77.14 8.89
CA ILE A 249 48.40 -77.71 10.25
C ILE A 249 48.35 -79.24 10.20
N ALA A 250 47.46 -79.83 9.39
CA ALA A 250 47.37 -81.28 9.26
C ALA A 250 48.60 -81.90 8.57
N ALA A 251 49.27 -81.17 7.67
CA ALA A 251 50.53 -81.55 7.06
C ALA A 251 51.71 -81.38 8.03
N GLY A 252 51.71 -80.33 8.85
CA GLY A 252 52.66 -80.14 9.96
C GLY A 252 52.52 -81.24 11.03
N LEU A 253 51.29 -81.73 11.25
CA LEU A 253 51.00 -82.84 12.17
C LEU A 253 51.39 -84.23 11.61
N LYS A 254 51.89 -84.33 10.37
CA LYS A 254 52.45 -85.57 9.82
C LYS A 254 53.94 -85.75 10.11
N ASN A 255 54.60 -84.76 10.72
CA ASN A 255 56.00 -84.86 11.12
C ASN A 255 56.21 -85.21 12.60
N ASP A 256 55.14 -85.31 13.40
CA ASP A 256 55.20 -85.87 14.76
C ASP A 256 54.53 -87.26 14.77
N VAL A 257 55.35 -88.27 14.49
CA VAL A 257 55.01 -89.69 14.64
C VAL A 257 55.21 -90.02 16.12
N ASP A 258 54.17 -89.85 16.94
CA ASP A 258 53.87 -90.63 18.17
C ASP A 258 52.80 -89.93 19.04
N ASP A 259 51.50 -90.15 18.77
CA ASP A 259 50.42 -90.18 19.79
C ASP A 259 49.08 -90.60 19.15
N TYR A 260 48.83 -91.91 19.09
CA TYR A 260 47.60 -92.50 18.54
C TYR A 260 46.47 -92.61 19.60
N GLU A 261 46.82 -92.56 20.89
CA GLU A 261 45.90 -92.78 22.01
C GLU A 261 45.16 -91.49 22.45
N GLY A 262 45.82 -90.32 22.42
CA GLY A 262 45.21 -89.04 22.77
C GLY A 262 44.09 -88.57 21.81
N ARG A 263 44.09 -89.09 20.58
CA ARG A 263 43.18 -88.68 19.50
C ARG A 263 41.76 -89.26 19.67
N LEU A 264 41.64 -90.52 20.12
CA LEU A 264 40.34 -91.17 20.37
C LEU A 264 39.58 -90.59 21.57
N ARG A 265 40.28 -90.13 22.61
CA ARG A 265 39.62 -89.51 23.79
C ARG A 265 39.08 -88.12 23.49
N ARG A 266 39.78 -87.35 22.64
CA ARG A 266 39.39 -85.99 22.25
C ARG A 266 38.20 -85.97 21.30
N GLU A 267 38.05 -87.01 20.48
CA GLU A 267 36.94 -87.15 19.53
C GLU A 267 35.59 -87.46 20.22
N LYS A 268 35.60 -88.19 21.35
CA LYS A 268 34.40 -88.44 22.17
C LYS A 268 33.83 -87.17 22.80
N ILE A 269 34.68 -86.30 23.36
CA ILE A 269 34.29 -85.02 23.98
C ILE A 269 33.77 -84.00 22.96
N SER A 270 34.14 -84.15 21.68
CA SER A 270 33.73 -83.24 20.60
C SER A 270 32.33 -83.56 20.05
N LYS A 271 31.89 -84.82 20.13
CA LYS A 271 30.56 -85.26 19.64
C LYS A 271 29.41 -85.02 20.63
N GLU A 272 29.68 -84.94 21.94
CA GLU A 272 28.62 -84.76 22.95
C GLU A 272 28.13 -83.30 23.12
N ARG A 273 29.01 -82.30 23.03
CA ARG A 273 28.64 -80.87 23.23
C ARG A 273 27.63 -80.26 22.24
N PRO A 274 27.56 -80.69 20.96
CA PRO A 274 26.54 -80.20 20.02
C PRO A 274 25.14 -80.79 20.29
N GLN A 275 25.05 -82.02 20.81
CA GLN A 275 23.77 -82.65 21.17
C GLN A 275 23.18 -82.01 22.44
N GLU A 276 24.01 -81.64 23.41
CA GLU A 276 23.59 -80.92 24.61
C GLU A 276 23.04 -79.51 24.32
N ARG A 277 23.68 -78.76 23.40
CA ARG A 277 23.20 -77.41 23.01
C ARG A 277 21.87 -77.45 22.27
N ARG A 278 21.63 -78.45 21.41
CA ARG A 278 20.33 -78.65 20.75
C ARG A 278 19.21 -79.01 21.72
N LEU A 279 19.52 -79.72 22.80
CA LEU A 279 18.57 -80.04 23.87
C LEU A 279 18.24 -78.84 24.77
N MET A 280 19.20 -77.93 24.98
CA MET A 280 18.98 -76.67 25.72
C MET A 280 18.23 -75.61 24.90
N GLU A 281 18.55 -75.48 23.60
CA GLU A 281 17.87 -74.56 22.66
C GLU A 281 16.40 -74.95 22.42
N ALA A 282 16.10 -76.26 22.41
CA ALA A 282 14.73 -76.77 22.38
C ALA A 282 13.95 -76.53 23.68
N LYS A 283 14.64 -76.27 24.81
CA LYS A 283 14.04 -75.97 26.12
C LYS A 283 13.84 -74.48 26.38
N GLU A 284 14.70 -73.61 25.83
CA GLU A 284 14.59 -72.14 25.95
C GLU A 284 13.60 -71.51 24.95
N GLY A 285 13.27 -72.18 23.84
CA GLY A 285 12.36 -71.67 22.80
C GLY A 285 10.88 -71.51 23.20
N ALA A 286 10.49 -71.92 24.41
CA ALA A 286 9.09 -71.89 24.88
C ALA A 286 8.73 -70.67 25.76
N ALA A 287 9.68 -69.78 26.10
CA ALA A 287 9.47 -68.74 27.11
C ALA A 287 9.86 -67.33 26.66
N MET A 288 9.47 -66.86 25.46
CA MET A 288 9.44 -65.41 25.23
C MET A 288 8.44 -64.98 24.17
N LYS A 289 7.23 -64.66 24.61
CA LYS A 289 6.24 -63.91 23.82
C LYS A 289 6.34 -62.43 24.20
N ARG A 290 6.51 -61.58 23.18
CA ARG A 290 6.29 -60.12 23.12
C ARG A 290 7.25 -59.23 23.89
N ARG A 291 8.01 -58.38 23.15
CA ARG A 291 8.04 -56.90 23.31
C ARG A 291 8.34 -56.22 21.96
N LYS A 292 7.64 -55.11 21.73
CA LYS A 292 7.70 -54.16 20.61
C LYS A 292 8.92 -53.22 20.80
N ILE A 293 9.42 -52.65 19.69
CA ILE A 293 10.26 -51.42 19.57
C ILE A 293 11.80 -51.61 19.63
N ASN A 294 12.45 -51.62 18.46
CA ASN A 294 13.45 -50.60 18.03
C ASN A 294 14.09 -50.97 16.66
N THR A 295 13.58 -50.37 15.58
CA THR A 295 14.25 -50.28 14.28
C THR A 295 15.24 -49.10 14.26
N ARG A 296 16.29 -49.15 15.08
CA ARG A 296 17.37 -48.14 15.06
C ARG A 296 18.72 -48.56 15.65
N ASP A 297 19.07 -49.84 15.56
CA ASP A 297 20.40 -50.36 15.92
C ASP A 297 20.91 -51.35 14.85
N GLY A 298 20.70 -51.03 13.57
CA GLY A 298 21.17 -51.85 12.44
C GLY A 298 22.64 -51.66 12.05
N ASP A 299 23.30 -50.62 12.57
CA ASP A 299 24.63 -50.17 12.11
C ASP A 299 25.64 -49.95 13.26
N ARG A 300 25.69 -50.85 14.25
CA ARG A 300 26.84 -50.92 15.17
C ARG A 300 27.60 -52.21 14.90
N ASP A 301 28.55 -52.12 13.98
CA ASP A 301 29.55 -53.15 13.75
C ASP A 301 30.33 -53.40 15.05
N ILE A 302 30.15 -54.59 15.61
CA ILE A 302 30.82 -55.06 16.82
C ILE A 302 32.20 -55.55 16.41
N SER A 303 33.19 -54.66 16.36
CA SER A 303 34.58 -55.01 16.13
C SER A 303 35.37 -55.08 17.44
N GLU A 304 35.02 -56.00 18.36
CA GLU A 304 35.87 -56.27 19.53
C GLU A 304 35.94 -57.76 19.83
N LYS A 305 37.17 -58.29 19.81
CA LYS A 305 37.53 -59.64 20.24
C LYS A 305 37.22 -59.78 21.73
N VAL A 306 36.18 -60.53 22.09
CA VAL A 306 35.88 -60.90 23.47
C VAL A 306 36.78 -62.08 23.86
N ALA A 307 37.81 -61.82 24.66
CA ALA A 307 38.50 -62.87 25.41
C ALA A 307 37.64 -63.28 26.60
N LEU A 308 37.13 -64.51 26.55
CA LEU A 308 36.30 -65.11 27.60
C LEU A 308 37.19 -65.43 28.83
N GLY A 309 37.02 -64.70 29.93
CA GLY A 309 37.66 -65.04 31.23
C GLY A 309 38.31 -63.91 32.03
N MET A 310 38.23 -62.63 31.62
CA MET A 310 38.71 -61.50 32.42
C MET A 310 37.54 -60.63 32.89
N ALA A 311 37.51 -60.31 34.19
CA ALA A 311 36.50 -59.44 34.79
C ALA A 311 36.49 -58.07 34.09
N SER A 312 35.28 -57.58 33.75
CA SER A 312 35.09 -56.25 33.18
C SER A 312 35.49 -55.19 34.21
N THR A 313 36.72 -54.70 34.13
CA THR A 313 37.05 -53.40 34.71
C THR A 313 36.51 -52.35 33.77
N SER A 314 35.34 -51.81 34.11
CA SER A 314 34.93 -50.53 33.55
C SER A 314 36.09 -49.54 33.75
N ARG A 315 36.52 -48.93 32.63
CA ARG A 315 37.47 -47.81 32.46
C ARG A 315 38.84 -48.22 31.94
N CYS A 316 39.11 -47.87 30.67
CA CYS A 316 40.26 -47.05 30.28
C CYS A 316 40.19 -46.70 28.78
N CYS A 317 39.25 -45.84 28.40
CA CYS A 317 39.36 -45.03 27.18
C CYS A 317 38.70 -43.68 27.47
N GLY A 318 39.31 -42.96 28.40
CA GLY A 318 39.18 -41.51 28.53
C GLY A 318 40.37 -40.88 27.84
N GLU A 319 40.50 -41.08 26.52
CA GLU A 319 41.57 -40.47 25.73
C GLU A 319 41.23 -39.05 25.26
N THR A 320 40.21 -38.43 25.86
CA THR A 320 40.07 -36.97 25.89
C THR A 320 39.56 -36.55 27.27
N MET A 321 40.09 -35.46 27.80
CA MET A 321 39.84 -34.92 29.14
C MET A 321 38.36 -35.03 29.58
N MET A 322 38.13 -35.46 30.82
CA MET A 322 36.82 -35.40 31.46
C MET A 322 36.41 -33.92 31.59
N TYR A 323 35.59 -33.40 30.67
CA TYR A 323 35.05 -32.05 30.76
C TYR A 323 33.99 -31.96 31.88
N ASP A 324 33.95 -30.82 32.58
CA ASP A 324 32.93 -30.55 33.62
C ASP A 324 31.53 -30.49 32.99
N GLN A 325 30.57 -31.20 33.59
CA GLN A 325 29.21 -31.30 33.08
C GLN A 325 28.49 -29.95 32.93
N ARG A 326 28.92 -28.91 33.67
CA ARG A 326 28.39 -27.55 33.55
C ARG A 326 28.81 -26.83 32.25
N LEU A 327 29.83 -27.34 31.55
CA LEU A 327 30.21 -26.84 30.22
C LEU A 327 29.33 -27.40 29.10
N PHE A 328 28.68 -28.54 29.32
CA PHE A 328 27.72 -29.08 28.36
C PHE A 328 26.34 -28.46 28.59
N ASN A 329 25.64 -28.12 27.50
CA ASN A 329 24.36 -27.38 27.49
C ASN A 329 24.47 -25.89 27.84
N GLN A 330 25.58 -25.23 27.49
CA GLN A 330 25.61 -23.77 27.41
C GLN A 330 25.20 -23.35 25.98
N ASP A 331 24.16 -22.52 25.83
CA ASP A 331 23.65 -22.04 24.53
C ASP A 331 24.60 -21.05 23.81
N LYS A 332 25.83 -20.88 24.32
CA LYS A 332 26.81 -19.94 23.76
C LYS A 332 27.57 -20.60 22.62
N GLY A 333 27.24 -20.23 21.38
CA GLY A 333 28.02 -20.61 20.21
C GLY A 333 27.27 -20.55 18.87
N MET A 334 25.93 -20.59 18.88
CA MET A 334 25.13 -20.47 17.64
C MET A 334 24.65 -19.04 17.35
N ASP A 335 24.61 -18.17 18.36
CA ASP A 335 23.98 -16.83 18.25
C ASP A 335 24.99 -15.71 17.92
N SER A 336 26.29 -15.95 18.12
CA SER A 336 27.36 -14.98 17.92
C SER A 336 28.01 -15.16 16.54
N GLY A 337 27.39 -14.65 15.47
CA GLY A 337 28.05 -14.54 14.16
C GLY A 337 27.21 -14.69 12.90
N PHE A 338 25.89 -14.89 13.02
CA PHE A 338 24.97 -15.06 11.87
C PHE A 338 23.94 -13.92 11.72
N ALA A 339 24.31 -12.70 12.08
CA ALA A 339 23.43 -11.54 11.96
C ALA A 339 23.74 -10.72 10.69
N ASP A 340 22.72 -10.13 10.07
CA ASP A 340 22.87 -9.20 8.95
C ASP A 340 23.72 -7.98 9.34
N ASP A 341 24.42 -7.36 8.38
CA ASP A 341 25.28 -6.17 8.59
C ASP A 341 24.54 -4.98 9.23
N ASP A 342 23.20 -4.95 9.15
CA ASP A 342 22.35 -3.92 9.76
C ASP A 342 22.00 -4.20 11.23
N ALA A 343 22.31 -5.39 11.75
CA ALA A 343 22.06 -5.76 13.14
C ALA A 343 23.19 -5.25 14.04
N TYR A 344 22.92 -4.20 14.84
CA TYR A 344 23.85 -3.63 15.82
C TYR A 344 24.13 -4.58 17.01
N ASN A 345 24.87 -5.66 16.76
CA ASN A 345 25.23 -6.70 17.72
C ASN A 345 26.69 -6.60 18.17
N LEU A 346 27.17 -5.40 18.50
CA LEU A 346 28.58 -5.17 18.91
C LEU A 346 28.93 -5.71 20.31
N TYR A 347 27.92 -5.98 21.16
CA TYR A 347 28.12 -6.43 22.53
C TYR A 347 27.32 -7.71 22.83
N ASP A 348 28.00 -8.71 23.41
CA ASP A 348 27.42 -10.02 23.78
C ASP A 348 26.45 -9.96 24.98
N LYS A 349 26.41 -8.84 25.69
CA LYS A 349 25.59 -8.64 26.90
C LYS A 349 24.96 -7.26 26.89
N ALA A 350 23.70 -7.18 27.31
CA ALA A 350 23.04 -5.90 27.55
C ALA A 350 23.78 -5.09 28.63
N LEU A 351 23.86 -3.76 28.45
CA LEU A 351 24.52 -2.84 29.38
C LEU A 351 23.90 -2.86 30.79
N PHE A 352 22.62 -3.24 30.90
CA PHE A 352 21.91 -3.41 32.17
C PHE A 352 21.29 -4.81 32.25
N THR A 353 21.40 -5.45 33.42
CA THR A 353 20.69 -6.70 33.71
C THR A 353 19.21 -6.42 33.99
N ALA A 354 18.41 -6.30 32.93
CA ALA A 354 16.96 -6.27 33.05
C ALA A 354 16.46 -7.68 33.42
N GLN A 355 16.40 -7.99 34.72
CA GLN A 355 15.66 -9.17 35.17
C GLN A 355 14.18 -8.92 34.91
N SER A 356 13.48 -9.87 34.29
CA SER A 356 12.04 -9.78 33.99
C SER A 356 11.17 -9.57 35.24
N THR A 357 11.72 -9.83 36.43
CA THR A 357 11.14 -9.47 37.71
C THR A 357 12.25 -9.08 38.68
N LEU A 358 12.30 -7.82 39.13
CA LEU A 358 13.29 -7.36 40.12
C LEU A 358 13.05 -7.92 41.53
N TYR A 359 11.79 -8.17 41.88
CA TYR A 359 11.41 -8.85 43.12
C TYR A 359 10.01 -9.44 42.94
N ARG A 360 9.88 -10.75 43.15
CA ARG A 360 8.58 -11.43 43.19
C ARG A 360 8.48 -12.15 44.54
N PRO A 361 7.69 -11.64 45.50
CA PRO A 361 7.51 -12.31 46.78
C PRO A 361 6.89 -13.69 46.53
N LYS A 362 7.55 -14.72 47.04
CA LYS A 362 7.07 -16.10 47.01
C LYS A 362 6.29 -16.34 48.29
N LYS A 363 4.99 -16.56 48.17
CA LYS A 363 4.08 -16.76 49.32
C LYS A 363 4.51 -17.94 50.21
N ASP A 364 5.18 -18.93 49.63
CA ASP A 364 5.53 -20.19 50.31
C ASP A 364 6.80 -20.10 51.18
N VAL A 365 7.65 -19.07 51.02
CA VAL A 365 8.85 -18.91 51.87
C VAL A 365 8.61 -18.06 53.11
N ASP A 366 7.60 -17.18 53.06
CA ASP A 366 7.24 -16.34 54.22
C ASP A 366 6.46 -17.13 55.28
N SER A 367 5.71 -18.18 54.90
CA SER A 367 4.97 -19.04 55.85
C SER A 367 5.88 -19.85 56.76
N ASP A 368 7.03 -20.31 56.25
CA ASP A 368 7.98 -21.11 57.01
C ASP A 368 8.87 -20.24 57.91
N THR A 369 9.05 -18.96 57.55
CA THR A 369 9.94 -18.02 58.24
C THR A 369 9.21 -17.18 59.30
N TYR A 370 7.95 -16.82 59.05
CA TYR A 370 7.08 -16.10 59.99
C TYR A 370 5.75 -16.85 60.11
N GLY A 371 5.61 -17.65 61.17
CA GLY A 371 4.42 -18.46 61.41
C GLY A 371 3.10 -17.67 61.33
N GLU A 372 2.02 -18.41 61.01
CA GLU A 372 0.68 -18.05 60.54
C GLU A 372 -0.07 -16.86 61.23
N GLN A 373 0.45 -16.26 62.29
CA GLN A 373 -0.29 -15.34 63.16
C GLN A 373 -0.24 -13.84 62.76
N GLN A 374 0.36 -13.48 61.63
CA GLN A 374 0.44 -12.06 61.20
C GLN A 374 0.00 -11.77 59.76
N GLN A 375 -0.63 -12.71 59.05
CA GLN A 375 -1.06 -12.50 57.66
C GLN A 375 -2.45 -11.87 57.47
N GLU A 376 -3.23 -11.64 58.54
CA GLU A 376 -4.59 -11.07 58.40
C GLU A 376 -4.65 -9.53 58.37
N LYS A 377 -3.56 -8.81 58.67
CA LYS A 377 -3.62 -7.35 58.87
C LYS A 377 -3.13 -6.47 57.70
N ILE A 378 -2.73 -7.04 56.57
CA ILE A 378 -2.25 -6.25 55.41
C ILE A 378 -3.24 -6.28 54.23
N THR A 379 -4.32 -7.07 54.28
CA THR A 379 -5.29 -7.17 53.18
C THR A 379 -6.57 -6.36 53.37
N HIS A 380 -6.74 -5.62 54.47
CA HIS A 380 -7.91 -4.76 54.71
C HIS A 380 -7.53 -3.33 55.14
N SER A 381 -7.06 -2.54 54.17
CA SER A 381 -7.12 -1.08 54.21
C SER A 381 -7.68 -0.59 52.87
N LYS A 382 -9.01 -0.54 52.76
CA LYS A 382 -9.67 0.28 51.74
C LYS A 382 -9.64 1.73 52.25
N PRO A 383 -9.13 2.71 51.48
CA PRO A 383 -9.31 4.12 51.84
C PRO A 383 -10.76 4.55 51.56
N ASP A 384 -11.54 4.80 52.61
CA ASP A 384 -12.91 5.35 52.56
C ASP A 384 -12.92 6.87 52.29
N ASN A 385 -12.29 7.31 51.20
CA ASN A 385 -12.49 8.64 50.64
C ASN A 385 -12.35 8.57 49.12
N ALA A 386 -13.39 8.06 48.46
CA ALA A 386 -13.55 8.19 47.03
C ALA A 386 -13.89 9.65 46.68
N PHE A 387 -13.12 10.22 45.75
CA PHE A 387 -13.33 11.53 45.16
C PHE A 387 -14.74 11.61 44.57
N ALA A 388 -15.55 12.58 45.00
CA ALA A 388 -16.92 12.73 44.54
C ALA A 388 -16.96 12.92 43.02
N GLY A 389 -17.53 11.93 42.30
CA GLY A 389 -17.70 12.00 40.85
C GLY A 389 -17.50 10.70 40.09
N THR A 390 -17.32 9.53 40.72
CA THR A 390 -17.23 8.25 39.97
C THR A 390 -18.29 7.27 40.44
N SER A 391 -19.19 6.88 39.52
CA SER A 391 -20.11 5.76 39.76
C SER A 391 -19.36 4.44 39.56
N GLU A 392 -19.23 3.63 40.62
CA GLU A 392 -18.68 2.28 40.53
C GLU A 392 -19.61 1.39 39.71
N ARG A 393 -19.15 0.94 38.54
CA ARG A 393 -19.81 -0.12 37.77
C ARG A 393 -18.88 -1.32 37.69
N THR A 394 -19.21 -2.36 38.45
CA THR A 394 -18.53 -3.66 38.43
C THR A 394 -19.02 -4.47 37.22
N GLY A 395 -18.21 -4.52 36.17
CA GLY A 395 -18.43 -5.37 34.99
C GLY A 395 -17.25 -5.34 34.00
N PRO A 396 -17.07 -6.36 33.14
CA PRO A 396 -15.95 -6.44 32.22
C PRO A 396 -16.00 -5.30 31.17
N ARG A 397 -14.85 -4.63 30.97
CA ARG A 397 -14.70 -3.46 30.10
C ARG A 397 -14.60 -3.86 28.63
N ASP A 398 -15.70 -3.77 27.90
CA ASP A 398 -15.76 -4.04 26.45
C ASP A 398 -16.39 -2.88 25.63
N ARG A 399 -16.26 -1.64 26.13
CA ARG A 399 -16.70 -0.44 25.40
C ARG A 399 -15.61 0.63 25.37
N PRO A 400 -15.50 1.42 24.29
CA PRO A 400 -14.64 2.61 24.26
C PRO A 400 -14.97 3.55 25.42
N VAL A 401 -13.95 4.22 25.95
CA VAL A 401 -14.03 5.12 27.11
C VAL A 401 -15.08 6.22 26.87
N GLU A 402 -16.18 6.18 27.61
CA GLU A 402 -17.16 7.26 27.69
C GLU A 402 -16.63 8.30 28.70
N PHE A 403 -16.51 9.56 28.27
CA PHE A 403 -16.15 10.68 29.15
C PHE A 403 -17.43 11.20 29.82
N GLU A 404 -17.43 11.33 31.15
CA GLU A 404 -18.52 11.99 31.87
C GLU A 404 -18.57 13.49 31.58
N ALA A 405 -19.79 14.02 31.68
CA ALA A 405 -20.30 15.36 31.42
C ALA A 405 -19.26 16.50 31.26
N ASP A 406 -19.35 17.16 30.11
CA ASP A 406 -18.65 18.39 29.75
C ASP A 406 -18.74 19.46 30.87
N PRO A 407 -17.63 19.73 31.60
CA PRO A 407 -17.60 20.68 32.71
C PRO A 407 -17.91 22.12 32.29
N PHE A 408 -17.83 22.41 30.98
CA PHE A 408 -18.02 23.73 30.41
C PHE A 408 -19.38 23.90 29.73
N GLY A 409 -20.24 22.86 29.74
CA GLY A 409 -21.60 22.92 29.18
C GLY A 409 -21.65 23.25 27.68
N LEU A 410 -20.55 23.07 26.96
CA LEU A 410 -20.44 23.31 25.52
C LEU A 410 -21.38 22.39 24.74
N ASP A 411 -21.59 21.16 25.19
CA ASP A 411 -22.50 20.23 24.52
C ASP A 411 -23.98 20.67 24.61
N GLN A 412 -24.38 21.29 25.73
CA GLN A 412 -25.69 21.95 25.86
C GLN A 412 -25.77 23.24 25.02
N PHE A 413 -24.65 23.97 24.90
CA PHE A 413 -24.56 25.16 24.05
C PHE A 413 -24.70 24.81 22.56
N TRP A 414 -24.02 23.77 22.08
CA TRP A 414 -24.10 23.32 20.69
C TRP A 414 -25.48 22.75 20.34
N THR A 415 -26.11 22.02 21.26
CA THR A 415 -27.50 21.56 21.08
C THR A 415 -28.49 22.72 21.09
N GLY A 416 -28.27 23.74 21.94
CA GLY A 416 -29.05 24.99 21.92
C GLY A 416 -28.93 25.76 20.61
N VAL A 417 -27.72 25.93 20.07
CA VAL A 417 -27.47 26.58 18.77
C VAL A 417 -28.12 25.80 17.63
N LYS A 418 -28.04 24.46 17.67
CA LYS A 418 -28.64 23.59 16.65
C LYS A 418 -30.18 23.64 16.67
N ASN A 419 -30.79 23.72 17.85
CA ASN A 419 -32.24 23.88 17.99
C ASN A 419 -32.71 25.29 17.58
N ASN A 420 -31.90 26.32 17.80
CA ASN A 420 -32.22 27.69 17.39
C ASN A 420 -32.07 27.90 15.85
N MET A 421 -31.17 27.14 15.21
CA MET A 421 -31.11 27.05 13.74
C MET A 421 -32.30 26.29 13.15
N ALA A 422 -32.86 25.30 13.85
CA ALA A 422 -34.03 24.55 13.39
C ALA A 422 -35.33 25.37 13.47
N ASN A 423 -35.45 26.31 14.42
CA ASN A 423 -36.64 27.16 14.58
C ASN A 423 -36.65 28.45 13.74
N ASN A 424 -35.53 28.87 13.16
CA ASN A 424 -35.44 30.03 12.26
C ASN A 424 -35.43 29.65 10.77
N GLY A 425 -35.82 28.41 10.45
CA GLY A 425 -35.85 27.85 9.11
C GLY A 425 -37.26 27.48 8.64
N ASN A 426 -38.25 28.33 8.94
CA ASN A 426 -39.56 28.31 8.27
C ASN A 426 -40.02 29.73 7.96
#